data_AF-A0A255ZMN3-F1
#
_entry.id   AF-A0A255ZMN3-F1
#
_cell.length_a   1.000
_cell.length_b   1.000
_cell.length_c   1.000
_cell.angle_alpha   90.00
_cell.angle_beta   90.00
_cell.angle_gamma   90.00
#
_symmetry.space_group_name_H-M   'P 1'
#
loop_
_entity.id
_entity.type
_entity.pdbx_description
1 polymer ?
#
loop_
_entity_poly.entity_id
_entity_poly.type
_entity_poly.pdbx_seq_one_letter_code
_entity_poly.pdbx_strand_id
1 'polypeptide(L)'
;MNVRKVLFKVLLLVPDEYKSNRQYTNAKEFIEHYEPELALESFIELVDETEGSFSNEFWLGLIEAAEKMHLNNKIHYLKGMLQSN
;
A
#
# COMPACT_ATOMS: atom_id res chain seq x y z
N MET A 1 7.00 10.14 -10.90
CA MET A 1 7.68 9.38 -9.81
C MET A 1 7.68 7.90 -10.18
N ASN A 2 8.78 7.17 -9.97
CA ASN A 2 8.83 5.71 -10.20
C ASN A 2 7.91 5.01 -9.15
N VAL A 3 7.17 3.96 -9.53
CA VAL A 3 6.26 3.21 -8.65
C VAL A 3 6.94 2.76 -7.35
N ARG A 4 8.20 2.30 -7.41
CA ARG A 4 8.99 1.92 -6.24
C ARG A 4 9.16 3.07 -5.26
N LYS A 5 9.36 4.30 -5.74
CA LYS A 5 9.48 5.50 -4.89
C LYS A 5 8.14 5.86 -4.24
N VAL A 6 7.01 5.60 -4.91
CA VAL A 6 5.68 5.77 -4.34
C VAL A 6 5.48 4.76 -3.22
N LEU A 7 5.71 3.48 -3.49
CA LEU A 7 5.55 2.39 -2.51
C LEU A 7 6.49 2.54 -1.30
N PHE A 8 7.72 3.03 -1.50
CA PHE A 8 8.61 3.32 -0.38
C PHE A 8 8.09 4.45 0.51
N LYS A 9 7.43 5.47 -0.06
CA LYS A 9 6.77 6.51 0.75
C LYS A 9 5.59 5.95 1.53
N VAL A 10 4.78 5.10 0.89
CA VAL A 10 3.67 4.38 1.55
C VAL A 10 4.20 3.57 2.74
N LEU A 11 5.31 2.83 2.56
CA LEU A 11 5.94 2.06 3.63
C LEU A 11 6.27 2.93 4.86
N LEU A 12 6.79 4.14 4.65
CA LEU A 12 7.13 5.08 5.73
C LEU A 12 5.92 5.67 6.43
N LEU A 13 4.74 5.64 5.79
CA LEU A 13 3.48 6.14 6.33
C LEU A 13 2.73 5.08 7.14
N VAL A 14 3.17 3.82 7.12
CA VAL A 14 2.58 2.75 7.94
C VAL A 14 2.80 3.07 9.43
N PRO A 15 1.74 3.11 10.25
CA PRO A 15 1.84 3.28 11.70
C PRO A 15 2.79 2.27 12.36
N ASP A 16 3.50 2.70 13.40
CA ASP A 16 4.51 1.87 14.06
C ASP A 16 3.91 0.59 14.65
N GLU A 17 2.66 0.61 15.13
CA GLU A 17 1.98 -0.58 15.65
C GLU A 17 1.83 -1.70 14.61
N TYR A 18 1.80 -1.37 13.32
CA TYR A 18 1.63 -2.34 12.24
C TYR A 18 2.95 -2.82 11.62
N LYS A 19 4.10 -2.25 12.01
CA LYS A 19 5.40 -2.64 11.44
C LYS A 19 5.87 -4.03 11.83
N SER A 20 5.23 -4.65 12.83
CA SER A 20 5.44 -6.05 13.21
C SER A 20 4.55 -7.03 12.43
N ASN A 21 3.54 -6.54 11.69
CA ASN A 21 2.68 -7.39 10.86
C ASN A 21 3.50 -7.96 9.68
N ARG A 22 3.27 -9.23 9.35
CA ARG A 22 3.93 -9.94 8.24
C ARG A 22 3.83 -9.20 6.91
N GLN A 23 2.69 -8.55 6.64
CA GLN A 23 2.42 -7.87 5.39
C GLN A 23 3.24 -6.59 5.24
N TYR A 24 3.57 -5.92 6.34
CA TYR A 24 4.54 -4.81 6.30
C TYR A 24 5.93 -5.31 5.87
N THR A 25 6.39 -6.43 6.44
CA THR A 25 7.67 -7.06 6.06
C THR A 25 7.65 -7.50 4.59
N ASN A 26 6.60 -8.18 4.16
CA ASN A 26 6.42 -8.61 2.77
C ASN A 26 6.47 -7.40 1.81
N ALA A 27 5.70 -6.34 2.10
CA ALA A 27 5.70 -5.14 1.28
C ALA A 27 7.10 -4.53 1.15
N LYS A 28 7.86 -4.48 2.25
CA LYS A 28 9.24 -4.01 2.26
C LYS A 28 10.15 -4.88 1.37
N GLU A 29 10.10 -6.19 1.53
CA GLU A 29 10.91 -7.14 0.74
C GLU A 29 10.59 -7.02 -0.76
N PHE A 30 9.31 -7.00 -1.13
CA PHE A 30 8.87 -6.85 -2.52
C PHE A 30 9.30 -5.51 -3.14
N ILE A 31 9.31 -4.41 -2.36
CA ILE A 31 9.87 -3.12 -2.80
C ILE A 31 11.37 -3.23 -3.08
N GLU A 32 12.11 -3.99 -2.27
CA GLU A 32 13.56 -4.20 -2.43
C GLU A 32 13.88 -5.10 -3.64
N HIS A 33 13.03 -6.09 -3.90
CA HIS A 33 13.15 -7.05 -5.00
C HIS A 33 12.54 -6.59 -6.35
N TYR A 34 12.04 -5.36 -6.43
CA TYR A 34 11.42 -4.80 -7.65
C TYR A 34 10.13 -5.53 -8.08
N GLU A 35 9.33 -5.95 -7.11
CA GLU A 35 8.05 -6.63 -7.30
C GLU A 35 6.88 -5.73 -6.83
N PRO A 36 6.59 -4.63 -7.55
CA PRO A 36 5.71 -3.57 -7.04
C PRO A 36 4.24 -3.99 -6.91
N GLU A 37 3.78 -4.95 -7.71
CA GLU A 37 2.42 -5.48 -7.62
C GLU A 37 2.25 -6.28 -6.31
N LEU A 38 3.18 -7.18 -5.99
CA LEU A 38 3.18 -7.94 -4.74
C LEU A 38 3.32 -7.03 -3.51
N ALA A 39 4.12 -5.97 -3.62
CA ALA A 39 4.22 -4.96 -2.57
C ALA A 39 2.89 -4.23 -2.34
N LEU A 40 2.19 -3.85 -3.42
CA LEU A 40 0.86 -3.23 -3.32
C LEU A 40 -0.16 -4.19 -2.71
N GLU A 41 -0.13 -5.46 -3.10
CA GLU A 41 -1.02 -6.49 -2.54
C GLU A 41 -0.76 -6.71 -1.05
N SER A 42 0.51 -6.74 -0.64
CA SER A 42 0.87 -6.81 0.78
C SER A 42 0.34 -5.61 1.56
N PHE A 43 0.37 -4.39 1.02
CA PHE A 43 -0.25 -3.25 1.69
C PHE A 43 -1.77 -3.35 1.78
N ILE A 44 -2.44 -3.89 0.76
CA ILE A 44 -3.89 -4.10 0.80
C ILE A 44 -4.24 -5.14 1.87
N GLU A 45 -3.53 -6.28 1.89
CA GLU A 45 -3.70 -7.31 2.91
C GLU A 45 -3.39 -6.78 4.31
N LEU A 46 -2.40 -5.90 4.46
CA LEU A 46 -2.12 -5.24 5.74
C LEU A 46 -3.34 -4.48 6.23
N VAL A 47 -3.96 -3.66 5.37
CA VAL A 47 -5.15 -2.92 5.76
C VAL A 47 -6.32 -3.86 6.06
N ASP A 48 -6.52 -4.89 5.25
CA ASP A 48 -7.61 -5.85 5.48
C ASP A 48 -7.44 -6.65 6.78
N GLU A 49 -6.20 -6.92 7.19
CA GLU A 49 -5.85 -7.61 8.44
C GLU A 49 -5.87 -6.70 9.68
N THR A 50 -5.87 -5.38 9.50
CA THR A 50 -5.84 -4.41 10.60
C THR A 50 -7.13 -3.59 10.63
N GLU A 51 -7.84 -3.57 11.76
CA GLU A 51 -9.01 -2.69 11.95
C GLU A 51 -8.62 -1.20 12.15
N GLY A 52 -7.43 -0.82 11.72
CA GLY A 52 -6.79 0.47 11.96
C GLY A 52 -7.11 1.54 10.93
N SER A 53 -7.08 2.80 11.35
CA SER A 53 -7.11 3.94 10.44
C SER A 53 -5.73 4.21 9.86
N PHE A 54 -5.65 4.33 8.53
CA PHE A 54 -4.46 4.81 7.83
C PHE A 54 -4.64 6.26 7.39
N SER A 55 -3.55 6.98 7.20
CA SER A 55 -3.62 8.37 6.74
C SER A 55 -4.10 8.48 5.29
N ASN A 56 -4.68 9.63 4.93
CA ASN A 56 -5.07 9.89 3.54
C ASN A 56 -3.86 9.82 2.60
N GLU A 57 -2.69 10.24 3.04
CA GLU A 57 -1.45 10.16 2.27
C GLU A 57 -1.05 8.72 1.96
N PHE A 58 -1.27 7.79 2.90
CA PHE A 58 -1.05 6.36 2.67
C PHE A 58 -1.95 5.84 1.55
N TRP A 59 -3.25 6.11 1.66
CA TRP A 59 -4.24 5.70 0.66
C TRP A 59 -3.98 6.30 -0.72
N LEU A 60 -3.71 7.61 -0.79
CA LEU A 60 -3.39 8.29 -2.04
C LEU A 60 -2.10 7.73 -2.66
N GLY A 61 -1.13 7.31 -1.84
CA GLY A 61 0.07 6.63 -2.30
C GLY A 61 -0.22 5.25 -2.91
N LEU A 62 -1.10 4.45 -2.29
CA LEU A 62 -1.52 3.16 -2.87
C LEU A 62 -2.25 3.35 -4.20
N ILE A 63 -3.15 4.34 -4.28
CA ILE A 63 -3.89 4.67 -5.51
C ILE A 63 -2.91 5.11 -6.61
N GLU A 64 -1.96 6.01 -6.29
CA GLU A 64 -0.94 6.45 -7.24
C GLU A 64 -0.10 5.26 -7.75
N ALA A 65 0.28 4.34 -6.85
CA ALA A 65 1.02 3.14 -7.22
C ALA A 65 0.22 2.25 -8.19
N ALA A 66 -1.04 1.98 -7.87
CA ALA A 66 -1.95 1.20 -8.71
C ALA A 66 -2.21 1.86 -10.08
N GLU A 67 -2.38 3.18 -10.12
CA GLU A 67 -2.53 3.97 -11.36
C GLU A 67 -1.30 3.86 -12.26
N LYS A 68 -0.09 3.90 -11.69
CA LYS A 68 1.17 3.74 -12.45
C LYS A 68 1.38 2.32 -12.99
N MET A 69 0.79 1.33 -12.35
CA MET A 69 0.82 -0.08 -12.78
C MET A 69 -0.39 -0.46 -13.65
N HIS A 70 -1.31 0.48 -13.90
CA HIS A 70 -2.54 0.26 -14.66
C HIS A 70 -3.46 -0.85 -14.08
N LEU A 71 -3.46 -1.01 -12.75
CA LEU A 71 -4.24 -2.02 -12.02
C LEU A 71 -5.67 -1.51 -11.70
N ASN A 72 -6.52 -1.40 -12.72
CA ASN A 72 -7.84 -0.76 -12.63
C ASN A 72 -8.75 -1.33 -11.53
N ASN A 73 -8.72 -2.65 -11.30
CA ASN A 73 -9.46 -3.30 -10.22
C ASN A 73 -9.00 -2.83 -8.83
N LYS A 74 -7.68 -2.75 -8.61
CA LYS A 74 -7.11 -2.28 -7.34
C LYS A 74 -7.36 -0.79 -7.13
N ILE A 75 -7.31 0.03 -8.19
CA ILE A 75 -7.65 1.46 -8.12
C ILE A 75 -9.09 1.66 -7.62
N HIS A 76 -10.03 0.89 -8.18
CA HIS A 76 -11.44 0.98 -7.77
C HIS A 76 -11.63 0.59 -6.30
N TYR A 77 -11.01 -0.52 -5.89
CA TYR A 77 -11.01 -0.98 -4.50
C TYR A 77 -10.48 0.10 -3.53
N LEU A 78 -9.27 0.60 -3.79
CA LEU A 78 -8.61 1.58 -2.92
C LEU A 78 -9.36 2.90 -2.82
N LYS A 79 -10.01 3.36 -3.92
CA LYS A 79 -10.86 4.56 -3.89
C LYS A 79 -12.11 4.35 -3.03
N GLY A 80 -12.69 3.15 -3.04
CA GLY A 80 -13.81 2.78 -2.16
C GLY A 80 -13.41 2.79 -0.68
N MET A 81 -12.24 2.23 -0.37
CA MET A 81 -11.70 2.23 1.00
C MET A 81 -11.41 3.64 1.50
N LEU A 82 -10.75 4.49 0.70
CA LEU A 82 -10.48 5.89 1.08
C LEU A 82 -11.75 6.69 1.38
N GLN A 83 -12.86 6.43 0.68
CA GLN A 83 -14.14 7.11 0.95
C GLN A 83 -14.83 6.62 2.24
N SER A 84 -14.45 5.43 2.72
CA SER A 84 -15.01 4.79 3.91
C SER A 84 -14.09 4.91 5.14
N ASN A 85 -12.89 5.46 4.95
CA ASN A 85 -11.84 5.65 5.95
C ASN A 85 -12.07 6.86 6.86
#